data_AF-A0A164H5F1-F1
#
_entry.id   AF-A0A164H5F1-F1
#
_cell.length_a   1.000
_cell.length_b   1.000
_cell.length_c   1.000
_cell.angle_alpha   90.00
_cell.angle_beta   90.00
_cell.angle_gamma   90.00
#
_symmetry.space_group_name_H-M   'P 1'
#
loop_
_entity.id
_entity.type
_entity.pdbx_description
1 polymer ?
#
loop_
_entity_poly.entity_id
_entity_poly.type
_entity_poly.pdbx_seq_one_letter_code
_entity_poly.pdbx_strand_id
1 'polypeptide(L)'
;MADRAELAIVTAGEGGGAVTTPAQPSELELMRPQTLGRLAEDGVLSMADVSYLAKVSPSTLSRLWNDDSWLERVSGATLQQLIGVVPGLAEYVTLRSYASRLTAAARACGEAGIPVRTEGLRELLAAGCSAHHVSTALEAAHSVMRLDVRAAVLNLSHCWGNTRDAALEALFVGPGGLLIDPHPLIAKAMHLVDILVRDTNSLHATMGYGILVHKLTKLTGAVPADVSPAARKRSSAFTYRSGVIGILLHDDDVDAAEAYRRSLDSNPLLRRNELWSMATYCSDIPPTLDFSLPTKGILWRTTTEIVQDIRGRNDAYLHYLLTAAIPVMLEHDPTFGQKRPLLVETVRDRLDRDADRRTRRAGNALVDLIGEVGSG
;
A
#
# COMPACT_ATOMS: atom_id res chain seq x y z
N MET A 1 3.79 -56.81 1.56
CA MET A 1 4.50 -58.04 1.14
C MET A 1 4.65 -57.94 -0.37
N ALA A 2 5.81 -57.82 -1.01
CA ALA A 2 7.23 -57.74 -0.67
C ALA A 2 7.83 -56.89 -1.82
N ASP A 3 8.58 -55.82 -1.54
CA ASP A 3 10.03 -55.81 -1.37
C ASP A 3 10.81 -56.33 -2.61
N ARG A 4 11.48 -55.40 -3.32
CA ARG A 4 12.83 -55.62 -3.83
C ARG A 4 13.52 -54.30 -4.19
N ALA A 5 14.49 -53.96 -3.35
CA ALA A 5 15.55 -53.00 -3.57
C ALA A 5 16.66 -53.55 -4.50
N GLU A 6 17.39 -52.64 -5.16
CA GLU A 6 18.85 -52.70 -5.46
C GLU A 6 19.25 -51.28 -5.93
N LEU A 7 20.00 -50.49 -5.13
CA LEU A 7 21.47 -50.35 -5.10
C LEU A 7 22.10 -50.18 -6.50
N ALA A 8 23.05 -49.31 -6.78
CA ALA A 8 23.72 -48.17 -6.15
C ALA A 8 24.64 -47.60 -7.26
N ILE A 9 25.10 -46.36 -7.17
CA ILE A 9 26.50 -45.97 -7.45
C ILE A 9 26.72 -44.57 -6.90
N VAL A 10 27.62 -44.53 -5.93
CA VAL A 10 28.31 -43.36 -5.40
C VAL A 10 29.43 -43.02 -6.36
N THR A 11 29.53 -41.76 -6.79
CA THR A 11 30.82 -41.17 -7.17
C THR A 11 31.04 -39.91 -6.33
N ALA A 12 32.09 -39.98 -5.52
CA ALA A 12 32.66 -38.85 -4.82
C ALA A 12 33.30 -37.88 -5.83
N GLY A 13 33.03 -36.60 -5.64
CA GLY A 13 33.76 -35.48 -6.24
C GLY A 13 33.97 -34.43 -5.16
N GLU A 14 35.20 -34.34 -4.68
CA GLU A 14 35.67 -33.38 -3.68
C GLU A 14 35.58 -31.93 -4.20
N GLY A 15 35.51 -30.99 -3.24
CA GLY A 15 36.14 -29.69 -3.41
C GLY A 15 35.25 -28.54 -3.89
N GLY A 16 34.34 -28.09 -3.03
CA GLY A 16 33.68 -26.80 -3.19
C GLY A 16 33.23 -26.30 -1.83
N GLY A 17 34.11 -25.56 -1.14
CA GLY A 17 33.75 -24.88 0.10
C GLY A 17 32.58 -23.95 -0.16
N ALA A 18 31.39 -24.38 0.24
CA ALA A 18 30.23 -23.53 0.30
C ALA A 18 30.52 -22.46 1.35
N VAL A 19 30.93 -21.27 0.87
CA VAL A 19 30.71 -20.03 1.60
C VAL A 19 29.20 -19.96 1.78
N THR A 20 28.74 -20.45 2.92
CA THR A 20 27.38 -20.26 3.38
C THR A 20 27.28 -18.78 3.64
N THR A 21 26.76 -18.04 2.66
CA THR A 21 26.30 -16.68 2.88
C THR A 21 25.38 -16.73 4.10
N PRO A 22 25.66 -15.99 5.18
CA PRO A 22 24.79 -16.01 6.35
C PRO A 22 23.38 -15.67 5.89
N ALA A 23 22.41 -16.51 6.28
CA ALA A 23 21.01 -16.27 5.99
C ALA A 23 20.69 -14.86 6.50
N GLN A 24 20.26 -13.98 5.59
CA GLN A 24 19.82 -12.64 5.97
C GLN A 24 18.69 -12.80 7.00
N PRO A 25 18.81 -12.19 8.19
CA PRO A 25 17.78 -12.30 9.22
C PRO A 25 16.46 -11.77 8.65
N SER A 26 15.37 -12.49 8.90
CA SER A 26 14.05 -12.05 8.43
C SER A 26 13.70 -10.68 9.04
N GLU A 27 12.93 -9.85 8.33
CA GLU A 27 12.50 -8.52 8.83
C GLU A 27 11.87 -8.62 10.23
N LEU A 28 11.12 -9.71 10.50
CA LEU A 28 10.54 -10.02 11.80
C LEU A 28 11.57 -10.30 12.91
N GLU A 29 12.74 -10.83 12.56
CA GLU A 29 13.84 -11.08 13.50
C GLU A 29 14.59 -9.80 13.86
N LEU A 30 14.80 -8.91 12.88
CA LEU A 30 15.38 -7.58 13.10
C LEU A 30 14.44 -6.63 13.86
N MET A 31 13.13 -6.91 13.87
CA MET A 31 12.17 -6.20 14.72
C MET A 31 12.28 -6.57 16.20
N ARG A 32 12.88 -7.71 16.56
CA ARG A 32 13.08 -8.10 17.96
C ARG A 32 14.27 -7.35 18.57
N PRO A 33 14.22 -6.99 19.86
CA PRO A 33 15.38 -6.44 20.54
C PRO A 33 16.58 -7.40 20.46
N GLN A 34 17.73 -6.85 20.09
CA GLN A 34 19.03 -7.50 20.08
C GLN A 34 20.05 -6.62 20.79
N THR A 35 20.96 -7.25 21.51
CA THR A 35 22.11 -6.58 22.12
C THR A 35 23.04 -6.02 21.05
N LEU A 36 23.75 -4.93 21.37
CA LEU A 36 24.77 -4.37 20.46
C LEU A 36 25.88 -5.38 20.17
N GLY A 37 26.23 -6.21 21.16
CA GLY A 37 27.25 -7.24 21.03
C GLY A 37 26.89 -8.28 19.99
N ARG A 38 25.66 -8.79 19.99
CA ARG A 38 25.19 -9.75 18.98
C ARG A 38 25.28 -9.18 17.57
N LEU A 39 24.81 -7.95 17.38
CA LEU A 39 24.87 -7.27 16.07
C LEU A 39 26.31 -7.05 15.58
N ALA A 40 27.23 -6.75 16.49
CA ALA A 40 28.65 -6.62 16.17
C ALA A 40 29.31 -7.96 15.86
N GLU A 41 28.98 -9.01 16.63
CA GLU A 41 29.48 -10.38 16.43
C GLU A 41 29.00 -10.98 15.10
N ASP A 42 27.77 -10.70 14.68
CA ASP A 42 27.26 -11.06 13.34
C ASP A 42 28.11 -10.40 12.22
N GLY A 43 28.67 -9.23 12.50
CA GLY A 43 29.64 -8.52 11.64
C GLY A 43 31.10 -8.90 11.89
N VAL A 44 31.38 -9.92 12.70
CA VAL A 44 32.73 -10.37 13.09
C VAL A 44 33.55 -9.27 13.79
N LEU A 45 32.89 -8.42 14.59
CA LEU A 45 33.54 -7.35 15.35
C LEU A 45 33.48 -7.63 16.86
N SER A 46 34.62 -7.54 17.54
CA SER A 46 34.66 -7.55 19.00
C SER A 46 34.36 -6.16 19.58
N MET A 47 34.07 -6.09 20.89
CA MET A 47 33.91 -4.80 21.58
C MET A 47 35.15 -3.90 21.47
N ALA A 48 36.34 -4.49 21.41
CA ALA A 48 37.58 -3.74 21.24
C ALA A 48 37.66 -3.11 19.84
N ASP A 49 37.28 -3.86 18.80
CA ASP A 49 37.25 -3.37 17.42
C ASP A 49 36.25 -2.21 17.27
N VAL A 50 35.03 -2.39 17.81
CA VAL A 50 34.00 -1.33 17.78
C VAL A 50 34.47 -0.10 18.56
N SER A 51 35.13 -0.26 19.71
CA SER A 51 35.68 0.85 20.48
C SER A 51 36.69 1.67 19.68
N TYR A 52 37.62 0.98 19.04
CA TYR A 52 38.69 1.59 18.25
C TYR A 52 38.13 2.30 17.01
N LEU A 53 37.30 1.61 16.23
CA LEU A 53 36.77 2.11 14.96
C LEU A 53 35.76 3.23 15.17
N ALA A 54 34.81 3.08 16.11
CA ALA A 54 33.75 4.06 16.35
C ALA A 54 34.21 5.24 17.22
N LYS A 55 35.43 5.15 17.79
CA LYS A 55 35.97 6.11 18.77
C LYS A 55 35.06 6.30 19.98
N VAL A 56 34.41 5.21 20.42
CA VAL A 56 33.55 5.17 21.61
C VAL A 56 34.32 4.52 22.75
N SER A 57 34.31 5.14 23.94
CA SER A 57 35.03 4.62 25.10
C SER A 57 34.58 3.20 25.47
N PRO A 58 35.48 2.28 25.87
CA PRO A 58 35.13 0.92 26.29
C PRO A 58 34.09 0.87 27.41
N SER A 59 34.12 1.81 28.36
CA SER A 59 33.15 1.91 29.47
C SER A 59 31.73 2.27 29.01
N THR A 60 31.60 3.00 27.90
CA THR A 60 30.30 3.29 27.28
C THR A 60 29.81 2.06 26.51
N LEU A 61 30.67 1.41 25.72
CA LEU A 61 30.30 0.19 25.02
C LEU A 61 29.91 -0.92 25.97
N SER A 62 30.68 -1.16 27.03
CA SER A 62 30.38 -2.20 28.04
C SER A 62 28.99 -2.05 28.67
N ARG A 63 28.49 -0.81 28.82
CA ARG A 63 27.12 -0.54 29.33
C ARG A 63 26.02 -0.87 28.31
N LEU A 64 26.32 -0.76 27.01
CA LEU A 64 25.37 -0.99 25.91
C LEU A 64 25.47 -2.43 25.36
N TRP A 65 26.63 -3.09 25.53
CA TRP A 65 27.02 -4.28 24.77
C TRP A 65 26.05 -5.45 24.94
N ASN A 66 25.55 -5.67 26.15
CA ASN A 66 24.68 -6.80 26.51
C ASN A 66 23.28 -6.36 26.95
N ASP A 67 22.91 -5.10 26.72
CA ASP A 67 21.61 -4.55 27.12
C ASP A 67 20.65 -4.54 25.93
N ASP A 68 19.53 -5.26 25.99
CA ASP A 68 18.51 -5.29 24.92
C ASP A 68 17.81 -3.95 24.71
N SER A 69 17.88 -3.04 25.69
CA SER A 69 17.30 -1.69 25.66
C SER A 69 18.32 -0.60 25.29
N TRP A 70 19.51 -0.98 24.83
CA TRP A 70 20.62 -0.05 24.57
C TRP A 70 20.26 1.12 23.64
N LEU A 71 19.35 0.89 22.67
CA LEU A 71 18.87 1.93 21.73
C LEU A 71 18.15 3.09 22.43
N GLU A 72 17.53 2.86 23.58
CA GLU A 72 16.82 3.90 24.34
C GLU A 72 17.79 4.76 25.16
N ARG A 73 19.01 4.25 25.39
CA ARG A 73 20.01 4.81 26.31
C ARG A 73 21.19 5.45 25.59
N VAL A 74 21.41 5.10 24.33
CA VAL A 74 22.52 5.59 23.52
C VAL A 74 22.26 7.04 23.08
N SER A 75 23.27 7.90 23.18
CA SER A 75 23.17 9.27 22.67
C SER A 75 23.14 9.29 21.14
N GLY A 76 22.50 10.29 20.53
CA GLY A 76 22.47 10.42 19.07
C GLY A 76 23.86 10.45 18.42
N ALA A 77 24.83 11.14 19.03
CA ALA A 77 26.19 11.19 18.53
C ALA A 77 26.88 9.82 18.58
N THR A 78 26.74 9.10 19.69
CA THR A 78 27.27 7.73 19.83
C THR A 78 26.60 6.77 18.85
N LEU A 79 25.28 6.88 18.66
CA LEU A 79 24.54 6.04 17.72
C LEU A 79 25.04 6.23 16.28
N GLN A 80 25.27 7.48 15.85
CA GLN A 80 25.83 7.77 14.53
C GLN A 80 27.24 7.18 14.34
N GLN A 81 28.09 7.26 15.37
CA GLN A 81 29.41 6.64 15.35
C GLN A 81 29.33 5.12 15.24
N LEU A 82 28.43 4.48 15.99
CA LEU A 82 28.21 3.04 15.92
C LEU A 82 27.66 2.61 14.56
N ILE A 83 26.70 3.35 14.00
CA ILE A 83 26.12 3.09 12.67
C ILE A 83 27.20 3.10 11.58
N GLY A 84 28.19 3.99 11.69
CA GLY A 84 29.29 4.06 10.73
C GLY A 84 30.25 2.88 10.77
N VAL A 85 30.17 2.01 11.78
CA VAL A 85 31.16 0.95 12.05
C VAL A 85 30.54 -0.43 12.10
N VAL A 86 29.39 -0.60 12.74
CA VAL A 86 28.73 -1.90 12.92
C VAL A 86 27.87 -2.22 11.69
N PRO A 87 28.20 -3.25 10.90
CA PRO A 87 27.41 -3.64 9.74
C PRO A 87 25.95 -3.96 10.12
N GLY A 88 24.99 -3.55 9.29
CA GLY A 88 23.57 -3.80 9.54
C GLY A 88 22.93 -2.96 10.65
N LEU A 89 23.71 -2.19 11.43
CA LEU A 89 23.16 -1.44 12.57
C LEU A 89 22.17 -0.36 12.13
N ALA A 90 22.42 0.33 11.01
CA ALA A 90 21.50 1.33 10.47
C ALA A 90 20.12 0.74 10.15
N GLU A 91 20.11 -0.45 9.54
CA GLU A 91 18.90 -1.18 9.19
C GLU A 91 18.17 -1.67 10.45
N TYR A 92 18.90 -2.26 11.39
CA TYR A 92 18.36 -2.66 12.69
C TYR A 92 17.72 -1.49 13.44
N VAL A 93 18.39 -0.34 13.54
CA VAL A 93 17.86 0.88 14.17
C VAL A 93 16.56 1.33 13.50
N THR A 94 16.53 1.30 12.17
CA THR A 94 15.36 1.68 11.37
C THR A 94 14.18 0.73 11.65
N LEU A 95 14.42 -0.58 11.60
CA LEU A 95 13.38 -1.59 11.84
C LEU A 95 12.88 -1.60 13.29
N ARG A 96 13.76 -1.40 14.27
CA ARG A 96 13.38 -1.23 15.68
C ARG A 96 12.56 0.03 15.91
N SER A 97 12.89 1.12 15.23
CA SER A 97 12.08 2.36 15.27
C SER A 97 10.67 2.12 14.75
N TYR A 98 10.53 1.38 13.64
CA TYR A 98 9.22 0.98 13.12
C TYR A 98 8.47 0.03 14.05
N ALA A 99 9.15 -0.96 14.62
CA ALA A 99 8.54 -1.90 15.57
C ALA A 99 8.03 -1.19 16.84
N SER A 100 8.81 -0.24 17.37
CA SER A 100 8.41 0.60 18.51
C SER A 100 7.17 1.43 18.18
N ARG A 101 7.18 2.11 17.03
CA ARG A 101 6.05 2.93 16.58
C ARG A 101 4.78 2.10 16.35
N LEU A 102 4.93 0.93 15.71
CA LEU A 102 3.85 -0.02 15.50
C LEU A 102 3.25 -0.52 16.82
N THR A 103 4.09 -0.85 17.80
CA THR A 103 3.64 -1.28 19.13
C THR A 103 2.88 -0.17 19.84
N ALA A 104 3.37 1.08 19.76
CA ALA A 104 2.70 2.25 20.33
C ALA A 104 1.35 2.51 19.64
N ALA A 105 1.29 2.44 18.31
CA ALA A 105 0.06 2.63 17.54
C ALA A 105 -0.98 1.54 17.86
N ALA A 106 -0.56 0.27 17.94
CA ALA A 106 -1.43 -0.83 18.30
C ALA A 106 -1.99 -0.68 19.72
N ARG A 107 -1.17 -0.22 20.68
CA ARG A 107 -1.61 0.09 22.04
C ARG A 107 -2.63 1.22 22.06
N ALA A 108 -2.37 2.32 21.34
CA ALA A 108 -3.28 3.46 21.25
C ALA A 108 -4.64 3.06 20.65
N CYS A 109 -4.66 2.18 19.64
CA CYS A 109 -5.89 1.61 19.11
C CYS A 109 -6.65 0.78 20.18
N GLY A 110 -5.95 -0.06 20.94
CA GLY A 110 -6.54 -0.80 22.06
C GLY A 110 -7.16 0.11 23.13
N GLU A 111 -6.45 1.17 23.52
CA GLU A 111 -6.96 2.18 24.46
C GLU A 111 -8.17 2.96 23.93
N ALA A 112 -8.26 3.13 22.60
CA ALA A 112 -9.40 3.76 21.94
C ALA A 112 -10.59 2.81 21.66
N GLY A 113 -10.51 1.54 22.08
CA GLY A 113 -11.59 0.56 21.94
C GLY A 113 -11.60 -0.22 20.61
N ILE A 114 -10.51 -0.19 19.84
CA ILE A 114 -10.32 -1.00 18.63
C ILE A 114 -9.04 -1.85 18.75
N PRO A 115 -9.04 -2.89 19.60
CA PRO A 115 -7.86 -3.71 19.82
C PRO A 115 -7.39 -4.40 18.53
N VAL A 116 -6.06 -4.45 18.36
CA VAL A 116 -5.39 -5.07 17.21
C VAL A 116 -5.26 -6.58 17.42
N ARG A 117 -5.55 -7.36 16.38
CA ARG A 117 -5.36 -8.80 16.35
C ARG A 117 -3.89 -9.10 16.06
N THR A 118 -3.15 -9.62 17.04
CA THR A 118 -1.72 -9.96 16.92
C THR A 118 -1.45 -10.88 15.73
N GLU A 119 -2.33 -11.85 15.49
CA GLU A 119 -2.18 -12.79 14.37
C GLU A 119 -2.35 -12.09 13.02
N GLY A 120 -3.33 -11.20 12.87
CA GLY A 120 -3.53 -10.41 11.66
C GLY A 120 -2.35 -9.47 11.39
N LEU A 121 -1.76 -8.91 12.43
CA LEU A 121 -0.53 -8.14 12.31
C LEU A 121 0.63 -8.99 11.78
N ARG A 122 0.81 -10.19 12.33
CA ARG A 122 1.85 -11.13 11.90
C ARG A 122 1.66 -11.57 10.44
N GLU A 123 0.42 -11.88 10.06
CA GLU A 123 0.04 -12.25 8.69
C GLU A 123 0.37 -11.13 7.69
N LEU A 124 0.03 -9.87 8.01
CA LEU A 124 0.34 -8.72 7.14
C LEU A 124 1.83 -8.49 6.95
N LEU A 125 2.61 -8.56 8.04
CA LEU A 125 4.06 -8.40 7.95
C LEU A 125 4.70 -9.56 7.16
N ALA A 126 4.23 -10.79 7.38
CA ALA A 126 4.69 -11.96 6.63
C ALA A 126 4.34 -11.90 5.13
N ALA A 127 3.25 -11.21 4.77
CA ALA A 127 2.87 -10.94 3.39
C ALA A 127 3.68 -9.79 2.73
N GLY A 128 4.69 -9.24 3.43
CA GLY A 128 5.56 -8.17 2.93
C GLY A 128 5.01 -6.76 3.13
N CYS A 129 3.96 -6.58 3.95
CA CYS A 129 3.50 -5.25 4.32
C CYS A 129 4.49 -4.61 5.29
N SER A 130 5.00 -3.42 4.96
CA SER A 130 5.94 -2.70 5.83
C SER A 130 5.31 -2.32 7.17
N ALA A 131 6.03 -2.56 8.27
CA ALA A 131 5.62 -2.13 9.62
C ALA A 131 5.33 -0.62 9.71
N HIS A 132 6.01 0.20 8.90
CA HIS A 132 5.73 1.63 8.79
C HIS A 132 4.32 1.88 8.25
N HIS A 133 3.90 1.19 7.18
CA HIS A 133 2.56 1.35 6.60
C HIS A 133 1.48 0.90 7.58
N VAL A 134 1.67 -0.23 8.26
CA VAL A 134 0.73 -0.72 9.27
C VAL A 134 0.61 0.26 10.44
N SER A 135 1.72 0.81 10.93
CA SER A 135 1.72 1.83 11.98
C SER A 135 0.95 3.08 11.54
N THR A 136 1.17 3.58 10.32
CA THR A 136 0.45 4.75 9.79
C THR A 136 -1.05 4.49 9.68
N ALA A 137 -1.44 3.29 9.22
CA ALA A 137 -2.86 2.89 9.16
C ALA A 137 -3.50 2.86 10.56
N LEU A 138 -2.82 2.27 11.55
CA LEU A 138 -3.28 2.26 12.94
C LEU A 138 -3.37 3.67 13.55
N GLU A 139 -2.41 4.55 13.26
CA GLU A 139 -2.46 5.96 13.67
C GLU A 139 -3.65 6.70 13.04
N ALA A 140 -3.99 6.38 11.78
CA ALA A 140 -5.19 6.88 11.13
C ALA A 140 -6.46 6.37 11.84
N ALA A 141 -6.56 5.07 12.12
CA ALA A 141 -7.68 4.47 12.83
C ALA A 141 -7.87 5.10 14.22
N HIS A 142 -6.80 5.24 14.99
CA HIS A 142 -6.82 5.91 16.29
C HIS A 142 -7.31 7.36 16.18
N SER A 143 -6.85 8.10 15.18
CA SER A 143 -7.30 9.49 14.95
C SER A 143 -8.79 9.57 14.59
N VAL A 144 -9.29 8.62 13.79
CA VAL A 144 -10.72 8.48 13.46
C VAL A 144 -11.54 8.16 14.72
N MET A 145 -11.08 7.24 15.55
CA MET A 145 -11.77 6.89 16.80
C MET A 145 -11.92 8.08 17.75
N ARG A 146 -10.92 8.96 17.76
CA ARG A 146 -10.93 10.22 18.54
C ARG A 146 -11.72 11.35 17.88
N LEU A 147 -12.18 11.18 16.64
CA LEU A 147 -12.77 12.22 15.80
C LEU A 147 -11.84 13.45 15.66
N ASP A 148 -10.52 13.24 15.71
CA ASP A 148 -9.55 14.29 15.45
C ASP A 148 -9.45 14.49 13.93
N VAL A 149 -10.25 15.42 13.42
CA VAL A 149 -10.36 15.74 12.00
C VAL A 149 -8.99 15.99 11.37
N ARG A 150 -8.14 16.79 12.01
CA ARG A 150 -6.85 17.21 11.44
C ARG A 150 -5.88 16.03 11.37
N ALA A 151 -5.75 15.28 12.47
CA ALA A 151 -4.86 14.12 12.51
C ALA A 151 -5.36 12.99 11.60
N ALA A 152 -6.69 12.76 11.55
CA ALA A 152 -7.28 11.71 10.73
C ALA A 152 -7.01 11.95 9.24
N VAL A 153 -7.30 13.13 8.70
CA VAL A 153 -7.06 13.38 7.27
C VAL A 153 -5.58 13.37 6.91
N LEU A 154 -4.70 13.83 7.81
CA LEU A 154 -3.25 13.76 7.61
C LEU A 154 -2.79 12.31 7.51
N ASN A 155 -3.12 11.48 8.50
CA ASN A 155 -2.70 10.07 8.55
C ASN A 155 -3.33 9.25 7.42
N LEU A 156 -4.61 9.48 7.10
CA LEU A 156 -5.27 8.86 5.96
C LEU A 156 -4.58 9.24 4.65
N SER A 157 -4.20 10.51 4.45
CA SER A 157 -3.49 10.91 3.24
C SER A 157 -2.13 10.23 3.08
N HIS A 158 -1.44 9.90 4.18
CA HIS A 158 -0.21 9.10 4.14
C HIS A 158 -0.45 7.63 3.79
N CYS A 159 -1.69 7.15 3.84
CA CYS A 159 -2.08 5.82 3.37
C CYS A 159 -2.35 5.80 1.86
N TRP A 160 -2.15 6.91 1.13
CA TRP A 160 -2.32 6.92 -0.32
C TRP A 160 -1.25 6.10 -1.04
N GLY A 161 -1.72 5.21 -1.88
CA GLY A 161 -0.94 4.39 -2.81
C GLY A 161 -1.01 2.91 -2.50
N ASN A 162 -0.84 2.07 -3.53
CA ASN A 162 -1.23 0.65 -3.50
C ASN A 162 -0.69 -0.13 -2.29
N THR A 163 0.61 -0.03 -2.02
CA THR A 163 1.25 -0.76 -0.91
C THR A 163 0.83 -0.26 0.47
N ARG A 164 0.40 1.00 0.59
CA ARG A 164 -0.07 1.60 1.84
C ARG A 164 -1.55 1.33 2.06
N ASP A 165 -2.31 1.31 0.97
CA ASP A 165 -3.74 1.05 0.97
C ASP A 165 -4.04 -0.37 1.46
N ALA A 166 -3.20 -1.36 1.14
CA ALA A 166 -3.33 -2.72 1.66
C ALA A 166 -3.32 -2.78 3.20
N ALA A 167 -2.47 -1.98 3.85
CA ALA A 167 -2.44 -1.87 5.32
C ALA A 167 -3.70 -1.21 5.88
N LEU A 168 -4.19 -0.17 5.19
CA LEU A 168 -5.42 0.54 5.55
C LEU A 168 -6.66 -0.33 5.36
N GLU A 169 -6.77 -1.06 4.25
CA GLU A 169 -7.85 -2.02 3.96
C GLU A 169 -7.98 -3.07 5.06
N ALA A 170 -6.86 -3.59 5.56
CA ALA A 170 -6.87 -4.61 6.59
C ALA A 170 -7.57 -4.17 7.89
N LEU A 171 -7.72 -2.87 8.15
CA LEU A 171 -8.47 -2.35 9.29
C LEU A 171 -9.98 -2.51 9.17
N PHE A 172 -10.50 -2.64 7.94
CA PHE A 172 -11.93 -2.69 7.66
C PHE A 172 -12.42 -4.10 7.27
N VAL A 173 -11.48 -5.04 7.08
CA VAL A 173 -11.80 -6.45 6.84
C VAL A 173 -12.40 -7.06 8.13
N GLY A 174 -13.45 -7.87 7.97
CA GLY A 174 -14.11 -8.59 9.06
C GLY A 174 -13.24 -9.72 9.65
N PRO A 175 -13.77 -10.95 9.84
CA PRO A 175 -12.98 -12.05 10.36
C PRO A 175 -11.71 -12.27 9.51
N GLY A 176 -10.52 -12.18 10.13
CA GLY A 176 -9.24 -12.22 9.42
C GLY A 176 -8.61 -10.85 9.13
N GLY A 177 -9.25 -9.75 9.55
CA GLY A 177 -8.67 -8.41 9.48
C GLY A 177 -7.59 -8.13 10.54
N LEU A 178 -7.11 -6.89 10.55
CA LEU A 178 -6.12 -6.40 11.51
C LEU A 178 -6.73 -6.05 12.88
N LEU A 179 -8.00 -5.63 12.92
CA LEU A 179 -8.72 -5.34 14.15
C LEU A 179 -9.51 -6.57 14.62
N ILE A 180 -9.74 -6.68 15.93
CA ILE A 180 -10.64 -7.72 16.47
C ILE A 180 -12.08 -7.47 16.02
N ASP A 181 -12.52 -6.22 16.04
CA ASP A 181 -13.82 -5.78 15.54
C ASP A 181 -13.68 -4.43 14.81
N PRO A 182 -13.94 -4.37 13.49
CA PRO A 182 -13.85 -3.13 12.73
C PRO A 182 -15.08 -2.22 12.88
N HIS A 183 -16.21 -2.70 13.42
CA HIS A 183 -17.47 -1.93 13.45
C HIS A 183 -17.37 -0.60 14.22
N PRO A 184 -16.70 -0.51 15.38
CA PRO A 184 -16.52 0.78 16.07
C PRO A 184 -15.79 1.80 15.21
N LEU A 185 -14.77 1.36 14.46
CA LEU A 185 -14.03 2.22 13.53
C LEU A 185 -14.93 2.69 12.39
N ILE A 186 -15.72 1.80 11.79
CA ILE A 186 -16.66 2.13 10.71
C ILE A 186 -17.68 3.17 11.18
N ALA A 187 -18.28 2.97 12.35
CA ALA A 187 -19.25 3.91 12.91
C ALA A 187 -18.64 5.30 13.17
N LYS A 188 -17.41 5.34 13.70
CA LYS A 188 -16.68 6.61 13.90
C LYS A 188 -16.26 7.26 12.59
N ALA A 189 -15.87 6.49 11.60
CA ALA A 189 -15.55 6.96 10.26
C ALA A 189 -16.78 7.63 9.59
N MET A 190 -17.96 7.03 9.72
CA MET A 190 -19.21 7.64 9.23
C MET A 190 -19.47 8.99 9.91
N HIS A 191 -19.38 9.06 11.24
CA HIS A 191 -19.53 10.33 11.96
C HIS A 191 -18.46 11.37 11.55
N LEU A 192 -17.22 10.93 11.30
CA LEU A 192 -16.15 11.81 10.85
C LEU A 192 -16.46 12.47 9.48
N VAL A 193 -17.11 11.75 8.56
CA VAL A 193 -17.56 12.29 7.27
C VAL A 193 -18.55 13.44 7.44
N ASP A 194 -19.44 13.36 8.44
CA ASP A 194 -20.47 14.37 8.69
C ASP A 194 -19.90 15.68 9.23
N ILE A 195 -18.81 15.61 10.00
CA ILE A 195 -18.19 16.78 10.65
C ILE A 195 -16.99 17.36 9.86
N LEU A 196 -16.56 16.69 8.80
CA LEU A 196 -15.40 17.10 8.00
C LEU A 196 -15.71 18.35 7.17
N VAL A 197 -14.94 19.42 7.39
CA VAL A 197 -15.03 20.65 6.58
C VAL A 197 -14.39 20.41 5.20
N ARG A 198 -15.18 20.59 4.15
CA ARG A 198 -14.84 20.18 2.76
C ARG A 198 -14.16 21.25 1.93
N ASP A 199 -14.28 22.50 2.33
CA ASP A 199 -13.75 23.66 1.61
C ASP A 199 -12.35 24.05 2.11
N THR A 200 -11.45 23.08 2.17
CA THR A 200 -10.05 23.32 2.54
C THR A 200 -9.15 23.20 1.31
N ASN A 201 -8.27 24.19 1.09
CA ASN A 201 -7.22 24.14 0.06
C ASN A 201 -6.01 23.31 0.54
N SER A 202 -6.26 22.10 1.03
CA SER A 202 -5.23 21.19 1.53
C SER A 202 -5.27 19.87 0.76
N LEU A 203 -4.10 19.46 0.26
CA LEU A 203 -3.92 18.18 -0.42
C LEU A 203 -4.25 17.03 0.53
N HIS A 204 -3.71 17.08 1.75
CA HIS A 204 -3.95 16.07 2.79
C HIS A 204 -5.42 15.97 3.17
N ALA A 205 -6.12 17.10 3.31
CA ALA A 205 -7.54 17.10 3.62
C ALA A 205 -8.36 16.50 2.47
N THR A 206 -8.05 16.88 1.23
CA THR A 206 -8.71 16.34 0.03
C THR A 206 -8.50 14.83 -0.09
N MET A 207 -7.25 14.38 0.02
CA MET A 207 -6.88 12.97 -0.09
C MET A 207 -7.45 12.15 1.07
N GLY A 208 -7.27 12.60 2.31
CA GLY A 208 -7.77 11.92 3.49
C GLY A 208 -9.29 11.78 3.48
N TYR A 209 -10.02 12.83 3.09
CA TYR A 209 -11.47 12.75 2.93
C TYR A 209 -11.88 11.81 1.80
N GLY A 210 -11.27 11.90 0.62
CA GLY A 210 -11.59 10.99 -0.48
C GLY A 210 -11.29 9.52 -0.16
N ILE A 211 -10.20 9.23 0.56
CA ILE A 211 -9.90 7.87 1.06
C ILE A 211 -11.02 7.41 2.01
N LEU A 212 -11.44 8.25 2.96
CA LEU A 212 -12.51 7.91 3.89
C LEU A 212 -13.84 7.62 3.17
N VAL A 213 -14.22 8.49 2.21
CA VAL A 213 -15.40 8.30 1.37
C VAL A 213 -15.29 7.00 0.57
N HIS A 214 -14.14 6.72 -0.04
CA HIS A 214 -13.91 5.49 -0.78
C HIS A 214 -14.13 4.24 0.10
N LYS A 215 -13.49 4.18 1.27
CA LYS A 215 -13.60 3.02 2.18
C LYS A 215 -15.03 2.82 2.66
N LEU A 216 -15.69 3.90 3.12
CA LEU A 216 -17.06 3.81 3.60
C LEU A 216 -18.03 3.40 2.51
N THR A 217 -17.89 3.95 1.31
CA THR A 217 -18.75 3.59 0.19
C THR A 217 -18.54 2.13 -0.23
N LYS A 218 -17.28 1.67 -0.28
CA LYS A 218 -16.93 0.27 -0.55
C LYS A 218 -17.52 -0.70 0.48
N LEU A 219 -17.65 -0.27 1.74
CA LEU A 219 -18.17 -1.12 2.82
C LEU A 219 -19.69 -1.10 2.91
N THR A 220 -20.32 0.04 2.63
CA THR A 220 -21.75 0.28 2.93
C THR A 220 -22.63 0.36 1.70
N GLY A 221 -22.06 0.50 0.50
CA GLY A 221 -22.81 0.78 -0.72
C GLY A 221 -23.43 2.19 -0.76
N ALA A 222 -23.17 3.02 0.25
CA ALA A 222 -23.75 4.36 0.37
C ALA A 222 -22.71 5.44 0.07
N VAL A 223 -22.98 6.25 -0.96
CA VAL A 223 -22.23 7.47 -1.23
C VAL A 223 -22.78 8.60 -0.34
N PRO A 224 -21.93 9.42 0.33
CA PRO A 224 -22.40 10.59 1.06
C PRO A 224 -23.19 11.55 0.16
N ALA A 225 -24.29 12.13 0.68
CA ALA A 225 -25.31 12.84 -0.13
C ALA A 225 -24.79 14.07 -0.90
N ASP A 226 -23.70 14.67 -0.44
CA ASP A 226 -23.02 15.83 -1.05
C ASP A 226 -22.11 15.50 -2.23
N VAL A 227 -21.86 14.23 -2.49
CA VAL A 227 -20.95 13.79 -3.54
C VAL A 227 -21.67 13.84 -4.88
N SER A 228 -21.27 14.78 -5.73
CA SER A 228 -22.00 15.12 -6.96
C SER A 228 -21.15 14.96 -8.23
N PRO A 229 -21.73 14.45 -9.34
CA PRO A 229 -21.07 14.43 -10.65
C PRO A 229 -20.78 15.84 -11.20
N ALA A 230 -21.51 16.86 -10.75
CA ALA A 230 -21.31 18.26 -11.13
C ALA A 230 -20.15 18.91 -10.35
N ALA A 231 -19.02 18.19 -10.23
CA ALA A 231 -17.84 18.64 -9.50
C ALA A 231 -17.26 19.92 -10.14
N ARG A 232 -17.23 21.01 -9.37
CA ARG A 232 -16.69 22.32 -9.79
C ARG A 232 -15.30 22.62 -9.22
N LYS A 233 -14.89 21.87 -8.20
CA LYS A 233 -13.59 21.99 -7.51
C LYS A 233 -12.83 20.67 -7.58
N ARG A 234 -11.49 20.73 -7.52
CA ARG A 234 -10.62 19.54 -7.51
C ARG A 234 -10.97 18.58 -6.38
N SER A 235 -11.22 19.11 -5.18
CA SER A 235 -11.64 18.32 -4.03
C SER A 235 -12.96 17.59 -4.30
N SER A 236 -13.98 18.28 -4.81
CA SER A 236 -15.25 17.64 -5.17
C SER A 236 -15.10 16.59 -6.28
N ALA A 237 -14.19 16.80 -7.23
CA ALA A 237 -13.91 15.84 -8.30
C ALA A 237 -13.26 14.56 -7.75
N PHE A 238 -12.25 14.72 -6.90
CA PHE A 238 -11.59 13.61 -6.22
C PHE A 238 -12.55 12.83 -5.32
N THR A 239 -13.36 13.52 -4.51
CA THR A 239 -14.36 12.86 -3.66
C THR A 239 -15.41 12.11 -4.47
N TYR A 240 -15.92 12.71 -5.57
CA TYR A 240 -16.87 12.04 -6.46
C TYR A 240 -16.30 10.77 -7.06
N ARG A 241 -15.10 10.86 -7.63
CA ARG A 241 -14.37 9.67 -8.09
C ARG A 241 -14.23 8.63 -6.97
N SER A 242 -13.71 9.02 -5.81
CA SER A 242 -13.49 8.12 -4.68
C SER A 242 -14.75 7.35 -4.27
N GLY A 243 -15.90 8.04 -4.19
CA GLY A 243 -17.20 7.42 -3.90
C GLY A 243 -17.62 6.44 -4.99
N VAL A 244 -17.59 6.85 -6.26
CA VAL A 244 -17.94 5.96 -7.39
C VAL A 244 -17.06 4.71 -7.39
N ILE A 245 -15.74 4.84 -7.27
CA ILE A 245 -14.84 3.68 -7.23
C ILE A 245 -15.15 2.78 -6.03
N GLY A 246 -15.57 3.36 -4.89
CA GLY A 246 -16.08 2.59 -3.76
C GLY A 246 -17.32 1.76 -4.12
N ILE A 247 -18.32 2.37 -4.78
CA ILE A 247 -19.53 1.66 -5.24
C ILE A 247 -19.18 0.51 -6.18
N LEU A 248 -18.33 0.77 -7.18
CA LEU A 248 -17.96 -0.25 -8.17
C LEU A 248 -17.23 -1.45 -7.57
N LEU A 249 -16.56 -1.26 -6.43
CA LEU A 249 -15.93 -2.36 -5.69
C LEU A 249 -16.85 -3.01 -4.66
N HIS A 250 -17.96 -2.35 -4.29
CA HIS A 250 -18.99 -2.90 -3.39
C HIS A 250 -19.96 -3.78 -4.17
N ASP A 251 -20.56 -3.21 -5.21
CA ASP A 251 -21.61 -3.80 -6.01
C ASP A 251 -21.11 -4.13 -7.43
N ASP A 252 -21.69 -5.17 -8.01
CA ASP A 252 -21.44 -5.55 -9.41
C ASP A 252 -22.39 -4.80 -10.38
N ASP A 253 -22.70 -3.53 -10.08
CA ASP A 253 -23.58 -2.69 -10.89
C ASP A 253 -22.84 -1.99 -12.05
N VAL A 254 -22.99 -2.55 -13.25
CA VAL A 254 -22.43 -2.02 -14.50
C VAL A 254 -23.07 -0.66 -14.89
N ASP A 255 -24.30 -0.36 -14.48
CA ASP A 255 -24.95 0.91 -14.80
C ASP A 255 -24.28 2.09 -14.06
N ALA A 256 -23.76 1.85 -12.85
CA ALA A 256 -22.95 2.84 -12.12
C ALA A 256 -21.65 3.19 -12.87
N ALA A 257 -20.98 2.20 -13.46
CA ALA A 257 -19.78 2.43 -14.28
C ALA A 257 -20.09 3.26 -15.53
N GLU A 258 -21.20 2.97 -16.20
CA GLU A 258 -21.65 3.69 -17.39
C GLU A 258 -22.10 5.14 -17.08
N ALA A 259 -22.72 5.36 -15.92
CA ALA A 259 -23.05 6.71 -15.43
C ALA A 259 -21.78 7.52 -15.14
N TYR A 260 -20.75 6.89 -14.56
CA TYR A 260 -19.47 7.55 -14.32
C TYR A 260 -18.73 7.88 -15.61
N ARG A 261 -18.71 6.97 -16.60
CA ARG A 261 -18.12 7.26 -17.93
C ARG A 261 -18.75 8.51 -18.56
N ARG A 262 -20.08 8.60 -18.58
CA ARG A 262 -20.79 9.79 -19.10
C ARG A 262 -20.44 11.07 -18.33
N SER A 263 -20.17 10.95 -17.03
CA SER A 263 -19.72 12.07 -16.19
C SER A 263 -18.29 12.50 -16.55
N LEU A 264 -17.39 11.57 -16.86
CA LEU A 264 -16.04 11.87 -17.34
C LEU A 264 -16.05 12.56 -18.71
N ASP A 265 -16.91 12.10 -19.63
CA ASP A 265 -17.02 12.66 -20.98
C ASP A 265 -17.53 14.11 -20.96
N SER A 266 -18.41 14.43 -20.01
CA SER A 266 -19.01 15.76 -19.86
C SER A 266 -18.24 16.71 -18.92
N ASN A 267 -17.27 16.21 -18.16
CA ASN A 267 -16.53 17.00 -17.17
C ASN A 267 -15.00 16.82 -17.27
N PRO A 268 -14.28 17.76 -17.92
CA PRO A 268 -12.83 17.69 -18.07
C PRO A 268 -12.06 17.64 -16.73
N LEU A 269 -12.61 18.22 -15.66
CA LEU A 269 -11.99 18.18 -14.34
C LEU A 269 -12.02 16.77 -13.74
N LEU A 270 -13.13 16.05 -13.91
CA LEU A 270 -13.22 14.64 -13.52
C LEU A 270 -12.29 13.78 -14.36
N ARG A 271 -12.26 13.97 -15.69
CA ARG A 271 -11.34 13.26 -16.58
C ARG A 271 -9.88 13.42 -16.18
N ARG A 272 -9.47 14.66 -15.89
CA ARG A 272 -8.13 14.96 -15.37
C ARG A 272 -7.87 14.32 -14.01
N ASN A 273 -8.86 14.35 -13.12
CA ASN A 273 -8.75 13.73 -11.81
C ASN A 273 -8.61 12.21 -11.87
N GLU A 274 -9.27 11.56 -12.83
CA GLU A 274 -9.16 10.12 -13.07
C GLU A 274 -7.70 9.72 -13.32
N LEU A 275 -7.07 10.38 -14.30
CA LEU A 275 -5.66 10.20 -14.62
C LEU A 275 -4.74 10.48 -13.44
N TRP A 276 -4.92 11.64 -12.79
CA TRP A 276 -4.08 12.04 -11.66
C TRP A 276 -4.19 11.06 -10.49
N SER A 277 -5.40 10.60 -10.17
CA SER A 277 -5.63 9.70 -9.05
C SER A 277 -4.97 8.33 -9.29
N MET A 278 -5.16 7.75 -10.47
CA MET A 278 -4.53 6.47 -10.81
C MET A 278 -2.99 6.57 -10.81
N ALA A 279 -2.45 7.59 -11.47
CA ALA A 279 -1.01 7.76 -11.62
C ALA A 279 -0.31 8.07 -10.29
N THR A 280 -0.92 8.88 -9.41
CA THR A 280 -0.36 9.15 -8.08
C THR A 280 -0.52 7.97 -7.12
N TYR A 281 -1.65 7.27 -7.18
CA TYR A 281 -1.88 6.08 -6.36
C TYR A 281 -0.85 4.98 -6.67
N CYS A 282 -0.55 4.78 -7.95
CA CYS A 282 0.47 3.81 -8.37
C CYS A 282 1.91 4.38 -8.30
N SER A 283 2.06 5.64 -7.87
CA SER A 283 3.35 6.33 -7.73
C SER A 283 4.16 6.43 -9.04
N ASP A 284 3.49 6.58 -10.19
CA ASP A 284 4.12 6.98 -11.45
C ASP A 284 4.38 8.50 -11.48
N ILE A 285 3.55 9.29 -10.79
CA ILE A 285 3.75 10.73 -10.60
C ILE A 285 3.60 11.11 -9.12
N PRO A 286 4.28 12.17 -8.64
CA PRO A 286 4.09 12.66 -7.28
C PRO A 286 2.73 13.36 -7.11
N PRO A 287 2.07 13.26 -5.95
CA PRO A 287 0.85 14.00 -5.68
C PRO A 287 1.14 15.49 -5.52
N THR A 288 0.28 16.33 -6.09
CA THR A 288 0.41 17.79 -6.07
C THR A 288 -0.92 18.44 -5.68
N LEU A 289 -0.87 19.60 -5.02
CA LEU A 289 -2.07 20.32 -4.56
C LEU A 289 -3.01 20.72 -5.70
N ASP A 290 -2.45 21.01 -6.88
CA ASP A 290 -3.17 21.50 -8.04
C ASP A 290 -3.60 20.40 -9.03
N PHE A 291 -3.34 19.14 -8.66
CA PHE A 291 -3.56 17.96 -9.50
C PHE A 291 -2.89 18.12 -10.87
N SER A 292 -1.67 18.68 -10.87
CA SER A 292 -0.85 18.82 -12.06
C SER A 292 -0.50 17.46 -12.66
N LEU A 293 -0.56 17.41 -13.99
CA LEU A 293 -0.16 16.26 -14.79
C LEU A 293 0.98 16.70 -15.69
N PRO A 294 2.01 15.86 -15.90
CA PRO A 294 2.97 16.11 -16.96
C PRO A 294 2.27 16.06 -18.33
N THR A 295 2.85 16.68 -19.36
CA THR A 295 2.27 16.67 -20.71
C THR A 295 2.25 15.27 -21.32
N LYS A 296 3.30 14.49 -21.07
CA LYS A 296 3.45 13.07 -21.42
C LYS A 296 4.27 12.37 -20.35
N GLY A 297 4.01 11.09 -20.13
CA GLY A 297 4.72 10.26 -19.17
C GLY A 297 4.46 8.79 -19.46
N ILE A 298 5.34 7.92 -18.95
CA ILE A 298 5.14 6.47 -19.01
C ILE A 298 4.45 6.03 -17.73
N LEU A 299 3.31 5.35 -17.83
CA LEU A 299 2.49 4.90 -16.70
C LEU A 299 2.76 3.43 -16.36
N TRP A 300 4.03 3.08 -16.10
CA TRP A 300 4.46 1.69 -15.94
C TRP A 300 3.79 0.99 -14.75
N ARG A 301 3.72 1.65 -13.58
CA ARG A 301 3.16 1.06 -12.36
C ARG A 301 1.64 1.00 -12.47
N THR A 302 1.00 2.09 -12.90
CA THR A 302 -0.45 2.18 -13.11
C THR A 302 -0.92 1.09 -14.07
N THR A 303 -0.20 0.88 -15.17
CA THR A 303 -0.55 -0.18 -16.12
C THR A 303 -0.44 -1.57 -15.49
N THR A 304 0.58 -1.80 -14.67
CA THR A 304 0.76 -3.09 -13.97
C THR A 304 -0.41 -3.36 -13.03
N GLU A 305 -0.85 -2.36 -12.29
CA GLU A 305 -2.02 -2.47 -11.40
C GLU A 305 -3.31 -2.70 -12.18
N ILE A 306 -3.54 -1.97 -13.29
CA ILE A 306 -4.74 -2.18 -14.12
C ILE A 306 -4.80 -3.61 -14.66
N VAL A 307 -3.68 -4.15 -15.15
CA VAL A 307 -3.60 -5.54 -15.64
C VAL A 307 -3.93 -6.54 -14.52
N GLN A 308 -3.48 -6.30 -13.30
CA GLN A 308 -3.83 -7.12 -12.15
C GLN A 308 -5.32 -7.01 -11.81
N ASP A 309 -5.86 -5.79 -11.79
CA ASP A 309 -7.27 -5.55 -11.49
C ASP A 309 -8.21 -6.19 -12.52
N ILE A 310 -7.89 -6.15 -13.82
CA ILE A 310 -8.69 -6.83 -14.88
C ILE A 310 -8.87 -8.32 -14.55
N ARG A 311 -7.85 -8.97 -13.99
CA ARG A 311 -7.88 -10.42 -13.71
C ARG A 311 -8.72 -10.77 -12.49
N GLY A 312 -8.78 -9.87 -11.50
CA GLY A 312 -9.25 -10.21 -10.16
C GLY A 312 -10.49 -9.47 -9.68
N ARG A 313 -10.96 -8.43 -10.39
CA ARG A 313 -12.10 -7.62 -9.96
C ARG A 313 -13.42 -8.07 -10.60
N ASN A 314 -14.51 -7.60 -9.99
CA ASN A 314 -15.88 -7.82 -10.46
C ASN A 314 -16.12 -7.18 -11.83
N ASP A 315 -17.28 -7.46 -12.42
CA ASP A 315 -17.61 -7.04 -13.78
C ASP A 315 -17.94 -5.54 -13.87
N ALA A 316 -18.50 -4.94 -12.83
CA ALA A 316 -18.72 -3.49 -12.77
C ALA A 316 -17.41 -2.70 -12.81
N TYR A 317 -16.43 -3.08 -11.98
CA TYR A 317 -15.12 -2.45 -11.98
C TYR A 317 -14.36 -2.75 -13.27
N LEU A 318 -14.47 -3.97 -13.81
CA LEU A 318 -13.91 -4.30 -15.13
C LEU A 318 -14.51 -3.42 -16.23
N HIS A 319 -15.84 -3.26 -16.30
CA HIS A 319 -16.50 -2.41 -17.29
C HIS A 319 -16.04 -0.95 -17.16
N TYR A 320 -15.87 -0.45 -15.93
CA TYR A 320 -15.28 0.86 -15.66
C TYR A 320 -13.84 0.98 -16.19
N LEU A 321 -12.97 0.00 -15.93
CA LEU A 321 -11.60 0.02 -16.45
C LEU A 321 -11.60 0.10 -17.98
N LEU A 322 -12.41 -0.72 -18.63
CA LEU A 322 -12.47 -0.84 -20.09
C LEU A 322 -13.03 0.41 -20.77
N THR A 323 -14.03 1.06 -20.17
CA THR A 323 -14.77 2.15 -20.81
C THR A 323 -14.38 3.55 -20.35
N ALA A 324 -13.73 3.69 -19.19
CA ALA A 324 -13.37 4.97 -18.59
C ALA A 324 -11.88 5.07 -18.30
N ALA A 325 -11.34 4.22 -17.43
CA ALA A 325 -9.98 4.40 -16.90
C ALA A 325 -8.90 4.20 -17.98
N ILE A 326 -8.93 3.07 -18.68
CA ILE A 326 -7.92 2.74 -19.70
C ILE A 326 -7.93 3.74 -20.87
N PRO A 327 -9.07 4.14 -21.45
CA PRO A 327 -9.10 5.19 -22.46
C PRO A 327 -8.41 6.49 -22.00
N VAL A 328 -8.67 6.94 -20.78
CA VAL A 328 -8.02 8.12 -20.20
C VAL A 328 -6.50 7.94 -20.07
N MET A 329 -6.03 6.74 -19.67
CA MET A 329 -4.59 6.46 -19.61
C MET A 329 -3.95 6.45 -21.00
N LEU A 330 -4.60 5.86 -22.01
CA LEU A 330 -4.10 5.77 -23.38
C LEU A 330 -3.97 7.13 -24.07
N GLU A 331 -4.82 8.10 -23.72
CA GLU A 331 -4.68 9.49 -24.18
C GLU A 331 -3.38 10.14 -23.70
N HIS A 332 -2.94 9.80 -22.49
CA HIS A 332 -1.73 10.37 -21.88
C HIS A 332 -0.46 9.58 -22.21
N ASP A 333 -0.53 8.26 -22.08
CA ASP A 333 0.51 7.31 -22.42
C ASP A 333 -0.01 6.34 -23.48
N PRO A 334 0.15 6.66 -24.77
CA PRO A 334 -0.27 5.77 -25.84
C PRO A 334 0.37 4.40 -25.70
N THR A 335 1.61 4.27 -25.22
CA THR A 335 2.29 2.97 -25.11
C THR A 335 1.69 2.08 -24.02
N PHE A 336 0.82 2.63 -23.16
CA PHE A 336 0.23 1.97 -22.00
C PHE A 336 1.32 1.30 -21.16
N GLY A 337 2.28 2.08 -20.68
CA GLY A 337 3.44 1.57 -19.94
C GLY A 337 4.29 0.57 -20.74
N GLN A 338 4.28 0.61 -22.07
CA GLN A 338 4.87 -0.39 -22.97
C GLN A 338 4.27 -1.81 -22.84
N LYS A 339 3.05 -1.93 -22.30
CA LYS A 339 2.37 -3.22 -22.02
C LYS A 339 1.09 -3.43 -22.84
N ARG A 340 0.92 -2.75 -23.98
CA ARG A 340 -0.24 -2.95 -24.88
C ARG A 340 -0.53 -4.43 -25.21
N PRO A 341 0.46 -5.28 -25.61
CA PRO A 341 0.17 -6.68 -25.92
C PRO A 341 -0.38 -7.44 -24.71
N LEU A 342 0.23 -7.23 -23.53
CA LEU A 342 -0.21 -7.84 -22.28
C LEU A 342 -1.61 -7.39 -21.86
N LEU A 343 -1.96 -6.11 -22.09
CA LEU A 343 -3.31 -5.60 -21.87
C LEU A 343 -4.32 -6.35 -22.74
N VAL A 344 -4.07 -6.45 -24.05
CA VAL A 344 -4.97 -7.13 -24.99
C VAL A 344 -5.17 -8.59 -24.63
N GLU A 345 -4.08 -9.30 -24.34
CA GLU A 345 -4.11 -10.69 -23.89
C GLU A 345 -4.94 -10.83 -22.61
N THR A 346 -4.67 -9.99 -21.60
CA THR A 346 -5.35 -10.06 -20.30
C THR A 346 -6.85 -9.74 -20.41
N VAL A 347 -7.24 -8.80 -21.27
CA VAL A 347 -8.65 -8.50 -21.54
C VAL A 347 -9.33 -9.72 -22.19
N ARG A 348 -8.75 -10.29 -23.25
CA ARG A 348 -9.32 -11.46 -23.94
C ARG A 348 -9.50 -12.64 -22.97
N ASP A 349 -8.45 -12.96 -22.22
CA ASP A 349 -8.48 -14.03 -21.22
C ASP A 349 -9.59 -13.83 -20.18
N ARG A 350 -9.80 -12.58 -19.71
CA ARG A 350 -10.85 -12.28 -18.74
C ARG A 350 -12.24 -12.38 -19.35
N LEU A 351 -12.41 -11.92 -20.59
CA LEU A 351 -13.68 -11.98 -21.31
C LEU A 351 -14.12 -13.42 -21.60
N ASP A 352 -13.17 -14.32 -21.86
CA ASP A 352 -13.48 -15.72 -22.20
C ASP A 352 -13.97 -16.54 -21.00
N ARG A 353 -13.60 -16.16 -19.77
CA ARG A 353 -13.97 -16.92 -18.56
C ARG A 353 -15.42 -16.71 -18.15
N ASP A 354 -15.82 -15.46 -17.89
CA ASP A 354 -17.14 -15.19 -17.30
C ASP A 354 -17.51 -13.68 -17.29
N ALA A 355 -17.35 -12.97 -18.41
CA ALA A 355 -17.75 -11.56 -18.50
C ALA A 355 -19.18 -11.41 -19.04
N ASP A 356 -19.98 -10.53 -18.41
CA ASP A 356 -21.29 -10.12 -18.91
C ASP A 356 -21.22 -9.61 -20.37
N ARG A 357 -22.35 -9.72 -21.08
CA ARG A 357 -22.47 -9.29 -22.48
C ARG A 357 -22.07 -7.83 -22.71
N ARG A 358 -22.39 -6.92 -21.79
CA ARG A 358 -22.03 -5.50 -21.91
C ARG A 358 -20.52 -5.31 -21.76
N THR A 359 -19.94 -5.92 -20.73
CA THR A 359 -18.49 -5.91 -20.46
C THR A 359 -17.71 -6.52 -21.62
N ARG A 360 -18.19 -7.63 -22.19
CA ARG A 360 -17.60 -8.27 -23.38
C ARG A 360 -17.60 -7.35 -24.60
N ARG A 361 -18.69 -6.65 -24.86
CA ARG A 361 -18.75 -5.65 -25.94
C ARG A 361 -17.77 -4.51 -25.72
N ALA A 362 -17.70 -3.98 -24.51
CA ALA A 362 -16.77 -2.91 -24.15
C ALA A 362 -15.31 -3.36 -24.31
N GLY A 363 -14.96 -4.56 -23.85
CA GLY A 363 -13.60 -5.08 -23.96
C GLY A 363 -13.19 -5.39 -25.40
N ASN A 364 -14.08 -5.92 -26.22
CA ASN A 364 -13.81 -6.07 -27.66
C ASN A 364 -13.56 -4.72 -28.34
N ALA A 365 -14.42 -3.71 -28.06
CA ALA A 365 -14.22 -2.37 -28.60
C ALA A 365 -12.88 -1.74 -28.19
N LEU A 366 -12.45 -1.97 -26.95
CA LEU A 366 -11.13 -1.51 -26.48
C LEU A 366 -9.98 -2.24 -27.21
N VAL A 367 -10.09 -3.56 -27.39
CA VAL A 367 -9.08 -4.35 -28.10
C VAL A 367 -8.94 -3.89 -29.55
N ASP A 368 -10.06 -3.61 -30.22
CA ASP A 368 -10.07 -3.10 -31.60
C ASP A 368 -9.39 -1.72 -31.67
N LEU A 369 -9.74 -0.80 -30.73
CA LEU A 369 -9.11 0.52 -30.62
C LEU A 369 -7.59 0.43 -30.46
N ILE A 370 -7.09 -0.51 -29.64
CA ILE A 370 -5.63 -0.69 -29.43
C ILE A 370 -4.96 -1.24 -30.69
N GLY A 371 -5.64 -2.13 -31.43
CA GLY A 371 -5.13 -2.72 -32.67
C GLY A 371 -4.99 -1.72 -33.82
N GLU A 372 -5.95 -0.80 -33.94
CA GLU A 372 -5.92 0.26 -34.96
C GLU A 372 -4.73 1.21 -34.77
N VAL A 373 -4.39 1.55 -33.52
CA VAL A 373 -3.28 2.47 -33.17
C VAL A 373 -1.91 1.78 -33.23
N GLY A 374 -1.84 0.46 -33.44
CA GLY A 374 -0.58 -0.28 -33.61
C GLY A 374 -0.13 -0.45 -35.07
N SER A 375 -0.99 -0.10 -36.04
CA SER A 375 -0.77 -0.34 -37.47
C SER A 375 -0.35 0.91 -38.26
N GLY A 376 -0.26 2.06 -37.60
CA GLY A 376 0.23 3.34 -38.15
C GLY A 376 1.36 3.89 -37.30
#